data_AF-A0A536LBB6-F1
#
_entry.id   AF-A0A536LBB6-F1
#
_cell.length_a   1.000
_cell.length_b   1.000
_cell.length_c   1.000
_cell.angle_alpha   90.00
_cell.angle_beta   90.00
_cell.angle_gamma   90.00
#
_symmetry.space_group_name_H-M   'P 1'
#
loop_
_entity.id
_entity.type
_entity.pdbx_description
1 polymer ?
#
loop_
_entity_poly.entity_id
_entity_poly.type
_entity_poly.pdbx_seq_one_letter_code
_entity_poly.pdbx_strand_id
1 'polypeptide(L)'
;MVDFGGWEMPQQYTSIRDEHLAVRKVAGLFDVSHMGRFQLGGDGVPGFVQQLVTNDVSQLGHGQAQYNLMLNEDGGIVDDLVVYSGSEGFFVVVNASNREKDLAWMRAHSPAGVEIEDR
;
A
#
# COMPACT_ATOMS: atom_id res chain seq x y z
N MET A 1 -16.82 -11.79 -14.21
CA MET A 1 -16.56 -10.76 -13.17
C MET A 1 -16.98 -11.30 -11.82
N VAL A 2 -16.33 -10.86 -10.76
CA VAL A 2 -16.62 -11.21 -9.36
C VAL A 2 -16.50 -9.96 -8.48
N ASP A 3 -17.23 -9.93 -7.38
CA ASP A 3 -17.01 -8.92 -6.33
C ASP A 3 -15.73 -9.26 -5.56
N PHE A 4 -14.81 -8.31 -5.52
CA PHE A 4 -13.55 -8.40 -4.79
C PHE A 4 -13.32 -7.08 -4.04
N GLY A 5 -13.60 -7.08 -2.74
CA GLY A 5 -13.43 -5.90 -1.89
C GLY A 5 -14.29 -4.70 -2.32
N GLY A 6 -15.50 -4.95 -2.85
CA GLY A 6 -16.41 -3.91 -3.35
C GLY A 6 -16.15 -3.48 -4.80
N TRP A 7 -15.18 -4.09 -5.47
CA TRP A 7 -14.86 -3.84 -6.88
C TRP A 7 -15.29 -4.99 -7.76
N GLU A 8 -15.85 -4.68 -8.94
CA GLU A 8 -16.14 -5.69 -9.95
C GLU A 8 -14.86 -6.03 -10.73
N MET A 9 -14.27 -7.19 -10.44
CA MET A 9 -12.97 -7.60 -10.97
C MET A 9 -13.06 -8.87 -11.84
N PRO A 10 -12.18 -9.04 -12.84
CA PRO A 10 -12.11 -10.26 -13.63
C PRO A 10 -11.45 -11.38 -12.80
N GLN A 11 -12.19 -12.43 -12.49
CA GLN A 11 -11.63 -13.63 -11.84
C GLN A 11 -10.63 -14.36 -12.75
N GLN A 12 -10.92 -14.36 -14.06
CA GLN A 12 -10.10 -14.92 -15.14
C GLN A 12 -10.62 -14.36 -16.47
N TYR A 13 -9.78 -14.36 -17.50
CA TYR A 13 -10.12 -14.05 -18.89
C TYR A 13 -10.16 -15.30 -19.78
N THR A 14 -9.31 -16.29 -19.48
CA THR A 14 -9.19 -17.56 -20.21
C THR A 14 -9.44 -18.74 -19.27
N SER A 15 -8.40 -19.18 -18.57
CA SER A 15 -8.49 -20.11 -17.44
C SER A 15 -7.44 -19.74 -16.39
N ILE A 16 -7.76 -19.97 -15.11
CA ILE A 16 -6.81 -19.75 -14.01
C ILE A 16 -5.48 -20.46 -14.27
N ARG A 17 -5.52 -21.68 -14.81
CA ARG A 17 -4.32 -22.46 -15.11
C ARG A 17 -3.49 -21.81 -16.22
N ASP A 18 -4.11 -21.39 -17.31
CA ASP A 18 -3.38 -20.84 -18.45
C ASP A 18 -2.80 -19.46 -18.12
N GLU A 19 -3.52 -18.62 -17.37
CA GLU A 19 -3.03 -17.33 -16.88
C GLU A 19 -1.87 -17.50 -15.89
N HIS A 20 -1.97 -18.46 -14.96
CA HIS A 20 -0.86 -18.81 -14.08
C HIS A 20 0.38 -19.25 -14.87
N LEU A 21 0.19 -20.11 -15.89
CA LEU A 21 1.29 -20.56 -16.74
C LEU A 21 1.87 -19.42 -17.58
N ALA A 22 1.06 -18.46 -18.04
CA ALA A 22 1.52 -17.29 -18.77
C ALA A 22 2.49 -16.45 -17.90
N VAL A 23 2.14 -16.17 -16.65
CA VAL A 23 3.04 -15.49 -15.68
C VAL A 23 4.33 -16.26 -15.46
N ARG A 24 4.25 -17.59 -15.32
CA ARG A 24 5.40 -18.43 -15.01
C ARG A 24 6.36 -18.64 -16.17
N LYS A 25 5.87 -18.54 -17.41
CA LYS A 25 6.64 -18.91 -18.61
C LYS A 25 6.95 -17.74 -19.53
N VAL A 26 6.16 -16.67 -19.49
CA VAL A 26 6.27 -15.54 -20.42
C VAL A 26 6.10 -14.20 -19.69
N ALA A 27 4.86 -13.75 -19.50
CA ALA A 27 4.46 -12.54 -18.79
C ALA A 27 2.94 -12.62 -18.52
N GLY A 28 2.48 -11.93 -17.49
CA GLY A 28 1.04 -11.71 -17.25
C GLY A 28 0.78 -10.25 -16.93
N LEU A 29 -0.37 -9.75 -17.36
CA LEU A 29 -0.84 -8.40 -17.08
C LEU A 29 -2.01 -8.51 -16.10
N PHE A 30 -1.94 -7.73 -15.01
CA PHE A 30 -2.96 -7.68 -13.98
C PHE A 30 -3.44 -6.25 -13.84
N ASP A 31 -4.77 -6.07 -13.77
CA ASP A 31 -5.34 -4.83 -13.30
C ASP A 31 -5.41 -4.86 -11.77
N VAL A 32 -4.55 -4.05 -11.13
CA VAL A 32 -4.49 -3.90 -9.68
C VAL A 32 -4.87 -2.48 -9.24
N SER A 33 -5.61 -1.75 -10.09
CA SER A 33 -5.97 -0.35 -9.87
C SER A 33 -6.88 -0.11 -8.64
N HIS A 34 -7.51 -1.18 -8.14
CA HIS A 34 -8.36 -1.19 -6.95
C HIS A 34 -7.59 -0.99 -5.63
N MET A 35 -6.27 -1.19 -5.61
CA MET A 35 -5.43 -0.92 -4.43
C MET A 35 -5.47 0.57 -4.04
N GLY A 36 -5.41 0.83 -2.73
CA GLY A 36 -5.33 2.19 -2.19
C GLY A 36 -3.93 2.78 -2.39
N ARG A 37 -3.86 4.09 -2.60
CA ARG A 37 -2.61 4.82 -2.92
C ARG A 37 -2.58 6.13 -2.16
N PHE A 38 -1.67 6.25 -1.21
CA PHE A 38 -1.54 7.45 -0.38
C PHE A 38 -0.21 8.14 -0.64
N GLN A 39 -0.27 9.44 -0.92
CA GLN A 39 0.91 10.30 -0.98
C GLN A 39 1.07 11.00 0.37
N LEU A 40 2.26 10.88 0.96
CA LEU A 40 2.59 11.46 2.26
C LEU A 40 3.67 12.53 2.08
N GLY A 41 3.35 13.77 2.46
CA GLY A 41 4.21 14.94 2.30
C GLY A 41 4.24 15.82 3.56
N GLY A 42 5.11 16.83 3.55
CA GLY A 42 5.25 17.79 4.65
C GLY A 42 6.38 17.50 5.64
N ASP A 43 6.49 18.36 6.64
CA ASP A 43 7.56 18.30 7.64
C ASP A 43 7.31 17.14 8.62
N GLY A 44 8.32 16.29 8.81
CA GLY A 44 8.25 15.18 9.76
C GLY A 44 7.73 13.85 9.19
N VAL A 45 7.40 13.77 7.90
CA VAL A 45 6.94 12.52 7.26
C VAL A 45 7.88 11.33 7.51
N PRO A 46 9.23 11.44 7.39
CA PRO A 46 10.09 10.29 7.63
C PRO A 46 9.92 9.71 9.05
N GLY A 47 9.78 10.58 10.06
CA GLY A 47 9.56 10.16 11.44
C GLY A 47 8.17 9.55 11.64
N PHE A 48 7.14 10.14 11.04
CA PHE A 48 5.78 9.60 11.08
C PHE A 48 5.70 8.21 10.43
N VAL A 49 6.24 8.06 9.21
CA VAL A 49 6.24 6.77 8.51
C VAL A 49 7.01 5.72 9.32
N GLN A 50 8.16 6.08 9.91
CA GLN A 50 8.92 5.15 10.75
C GLN A 50 8.17 4.72 12.03
N GLN A 51 7.30 5.57 12.58
CA GLN A 51 6.45 5.20 13.73
C GLN A 51 5.25 4.34 13.31
N LEU A 52 4.81 4.45 12.05
CA LEU A 52 3.63 3.78 11.54
C LEU A 52 3.89 2.32 11.16
N VAL A 53 5.09 2.00 10.67
CA VAL A 53 5.41 0.69 10.07
C VAL A 53 6.49 -0.07 10.83
N THR A 54 6.52 -1.39 10.66
CA THR A 54 7.42 -2.27 11.40
C THR A 54 8.85 -2.36 10.87
N ASN A 55 9.09 -2.05 9.60
CA ASN A 55 10.42 -2.15 9.00
C ASN A 55 11.16 -0.80 9.07
N ASP A 56 12.48 -0.84 8.92
CA ASP A 56 13.31 0.37 8.96
C ASP A 56 13.26 1.10 7.61
N VAL A 57 12.48 2.19 7.57
CA VAL A 57 12.31 3.02 6.37
C VAL A 57 13.47 3.98 6.16
N SER A 58 14.38 4.14 7.14
CA SER A 58 15.62 4.89 6.93
C SER A 58 16.59 4.19 5.97
N GLN A 59 16.39 2.89 5.74
CA GLN A 59 17.12 2.11 4.73
C GLN A 59 16.61 2.34 3.30
N LEU A 60 15.46 3.00 3.12
CA LEU A 60 14.92 3.30 1.80
C LEU A 60 15.64 4.49 1.15
N GLY A 61 16.46 4.19 0.15
CA GLY A 61 16.95 5.19 -0.80
C GLY A 61 15.84 5.71 -1.71
N HIS A 62 16.11 6.86 -2.35
CA HIS A 62 15.18 7.44 -3.33
C HIS A 62 14.85 6.43 -4.46
N GLY A 63 13.57 6.31 -4.78
CA GLY A 63 13.03 5.38 -5.78
C GLY A 63 12.91 3.92 -5.31
N GLN A 64 13.28 3.62 -4.07
CA GLN A 64 13.18 2.26 -3.51
C GLN A 64 11.84 2.03 -2.83
N ALA A 65 11.51 0.74 -2.66
CA ALA A 65 10.29 0.27 -2.04
C ALA A 65 10.57 -0.82 -1.01
N GLN A 66 9.75 -0.90 0.03
CA GLN A 66 9.89 -1.89 1.10
C GLN A 66 8.52 -2.36 1.58
N TYR A 67 8.38 -3.68 1.70
CA TYR A 67 7.22 -4.32 2.30
C TYR A 67 7.25 -4.16 3.82
N ASN A 68 6.09 -3.85 4.38
CA ASN A 68 5.91 -3.42 5.75
C ASN A 68 4.60 -3.97 6.32
N LEU A 69 4.55 -4.10 7.65
CA LEU A 69 3.30 -4.24 8.39
C LEU A 69 3.00 -2.91 9.09
N MET A 70 1.73 -2.55 9.17
CA MET A 70 1.22 -1.49 10.03
C MET A 70 0.47 -2.14 11.20
N LEU A 71 0.83 -1.80 12.43
CA LEU A 71 0.29 -2.44 13.63
C LEU A 71 -0.52 -1.45 14.46
N ASN A 72 -1.43 -1.99 15.26
CA ASN A 72 -2.07 -1.27 16.35
C ASN A 72 -1.21 -1.33 17.62
N GLU A 73 -1.66 -0.66 18.69
CA GLU A 73 -0.93 -0.52 19.95
C GLU A 73 -0.72 -1.86 20.68
N ASP A 74 -1.58 -2.85 20.43
CA ASP A 74 -1.49 -4.20 21.00
C ASP A 74 -0.62 -5.15 20.14
N GLY A 75 -0.04 -4.65 19.04
CA GLY A 75 0.76 -5.44 18.09
C GLY A 75 -0.04 -6.28 17.10
N GLY A 76 -1.36 -6.09 17.05
CA GLY A 76 -2.22 -6.66 16.02
C GLY A 76 -2.00 -5.98 14.67
N ILE A 77 -2.06 -6.75 13.58
CA ILE A 77 -1.86 -6.22 12.22
C ILE A 77 -3.09 -5.43 11.78
N VAL A 78 -2.88 -4.17 11.43
CA VAL A 78 -3.88 -3.31 10.79
C VAL A 78 -3.93 -3.62 9.29
N ASP A 79 -2.79 -3.54 8.59
CA ASP A 79 -2.63 -3.98 7.20
C ASP A 79 -1.17 -4.35 6.91
N ASP A 80 -0.96 -5.06 5.80
CA ASP A 80 0.32 -5.14 5.14
C ASP A 80 0.38 -4.23 3.90
N LEU A 81 1.51 -3.56 3.70
CA LEU A 81 1.61 -2.48 2.72
C LEU A 81 3.01 -2.37 2.11
N VAL A 82 3.11 -1.61 1.03
CA VAL A 82 4.39 -1.25 0.41
C VAL A 82 4.62 0.25 0.55
N VAL A 83 5.76 0.61 1.17
CA VAL A 83 6.23 1.99 1.29
C VAL A 83 7.28 2.27 0.22
N TYR A 84 7.10 3.35 -0.52
CA TYR A 84 8.04 3.86 -1.52
C TYR A 84 8.62 5.19 -1.05
N SER A 85 9.93 5.38 -1.24
CA SER A 85 10.60 6.67 -1.02
C SER A 85 10.70 7.44 -2.34
N GLY A 86 10.03 8.59 -2.43
CA GLY A 86 9.95 9.43 -3.63
C GLY A 86 10.69 10.75 -3.51
N SER A 87 10.53 11.64 -4.49
CA SER A 87 11.08 13.01 -4.44
C SER A 87 10.22 13.96 -3.60
N GLU A 88 8.92 13.66 -3.49
CA GLU A 88 7.92 14.49 -2.83
C GLU A 88 7.46 13.87 -1.49
N GLY A 89 8.34 13.09 -0.85
CA GLY A 89 8.04 12.35 0.37
C GLY A 89 7.86 10.86 0.11
N PHE A 90 6.86 10.25 0.76
CA PHE A 90 6.62 8.82 0.70
C PHE A 90 5.32 8.51 -0.03
N PHE A 91 5.27 7.34 -0.67
CA PHE A 91 4.07 6.81 -1.29
C PHE A 91 3.76 5.44 -0.72
N VAL A 92 2.51 5.22 -0.33
CA VAL A 92 2.08 4.00 0.37
C VAL A 92 0.96 3.32 -0.44
N VAL A 93 1.13 2.03 -0.70
CA VAL A 93 0.13 1.20 -1.38
C VAL A 93 -0.45 0.20 -0.38
N VAL A 94 -1.78 0.21 -0.24
CA VAL A 94 -2.52 -0.61 0.73
C VAL A 94 -3.56 -1.51 0.04
N ASN A 95 -4.04 -2.53 0.76
CA ASN A 95 -5.08 -3.41 0.24
C ASN A 95 -6.41 -2.66 0.03
N ALA A 96 -7.12 -3.01 -1.03
CA ALA A 96 -8.35 -2.31 -1.43
C ALA A 96 -9.42 -2.28 -0.33
N SER A 97 -9.65 -3.43 0.33
CA SER A 97 -10.63 -3.55 1.41
C SER A 97 -10.27 -2.76 2.66
N ASN A 98 -9.00 -2.38 2.81
CA ASN A 98 -8.48 -1.67 3.97
C ASN A 98 -8.31 -0.17 3.72
N ARG A 99 -8.45 0.33 2.48
CA ARG A 99 -8.20 1.73 2.10
C ARG A 99 -8.80 2.75 3.07
N GLU A 100 -10.10 2.69 3.35
CA GLU A 100 -10.76 3.66 4.23
C GLU A 100 -10.29 3.54 5.69
N LYS A 101 -10.15 2.30 6.17
CA LYS A 101 -9.68 1.98 7.53
C LYS A 101 -8.26 2.49 7.74
N ASP A 102 -7.38 2.24 6.78
CA ASP A 102 -5.97 2.61 6.83
C ASP A 102 -5.80 4.12 6.71
N LEU A 103 -6.55 4.77 5.81
CA LEU A 103 -6.53 6.23 5.71
C LEU A 103 -6.99 6.89 7.02
N ALA A 104 -8.04 6.35 7.65
CA ALA A 104 -8.50 6.83 8.95
C ALA A 104 -7.45 6.60 10.05
N TRP A 105 -6.83 5.41 10.07
CA TRP A 105 -5.78 5.07 11.01
C TRP A 105 -4.56 6.00 10.89
N MET A 106 -4.06 6.19 9.67
CA MET A 106 -2.92 7.06 9.40
C MET A 106 -3.20 8.51 9.76
N ARG A 107 -4.41 9.02 9.45
CA ARG A 107 -4.81 10.39 9.83
C ARG A 107 -4.93 10.58 11.33
N ALA A 108 -5.44 9.59 12.06
CA ALA A 108 -5.56 9.66 13.51
C ALA A 108 -4.19 9.74 14.22
N HIS A 109 -3.15 9.18 13.62
CA HIS A 109 -1.78 9.16 14.15
C HIS A 109 -0.86 10.21 13.52
N SER A 110 -1.35 10.99 12.54
CA SER A 110 -0.54 11.96 11.82
C SER A 110 -0.21 13.16 12.72
N PRO A 111 1.08 13.53 12.86
CA PRO A 111 1.45 14.75 13.55
C PRO A 111 1.04 15.99 12.74
N ALA A 112 1.03 17.15 13.39
CA ALA A 112 0.84 18.43 12.72
C ALA A 112 1.97 18.67 11.70
N GLY A 113 1.62 19.05 10.47
CA GLY A 113 2.57 19.32 9.38
C GLY A 113 2.77 18.17 8.40
N VAL A 114 2.24 16.97 8.70
CA VAL A 114 2.16 15.85 7.74
C VAL A 114 0.84 15.92 6.97
N GLU A 115 0.93 15.83 5.66
CA GLU A 115 -0.19 15.79 4.73
C GLU A 115 -0.33 14.38 4.13
N ILE A 116 -1.57 13.87 4.08
CA ILE A 116 -1.89 12.55 3.52
C ILE A 116 -2.99 12.72 2.46
N GLU A 117 -2.59 12.59 1.20
CA GLU A 117 -3.48 12.67 0.03
C GLU A 117 -3.82 11.26 -0.47
N ASP A 118 -5.11 11.01 -0.73
CA ASP A 118 -5.61 9.76 -1.29
C ASP A 118 -5.78 9.87 -2.83
N ARG A 119 -5.13 8.99 -3.61
CA ARG A 119 -5.04 9.04 -5.08
C ARG A 119 -5.62 7.82 -5.81
#